data_AF-D8KX77-F1
#
_entry.id   AF-D8KX77-F1
#
_cell.length_a   1.000
_cell.length_b   1.000
_cell.length_c   1.000
_cell.angle_alpha   90.00
_cell.angle_beta   90.00
_cell.angle_gamma   90.00
#
_symmetry.space_group_name_H-M   'P 1'
#
loop_
_entity.id
_entity.type
_entity.pdbx_description
1 polymer ?
#
loop_
_entity_poly.entity_id
_entity_poly.type
_entity_poly.pdbx_seq_one_letter_code
_entity_poly.pdbx_strand_id
1 'polypeptide(L)' 'SIRYWVIHSITIPSLFIAGWLFVSTGLAYDVFGSPRPNEYFTESRQDIPLITGRFNSLEQVNEFTK' A
#
# COMPACT_ATOMS: atom_id res chain seq x y z
N SER A 1 24.77 -6.56 26.28
CA SER A 1 26.24 -6.43 26.12
C SER A 1 26.55 -5.27 25.18
N ILE A 2 27.77 -4.72 25.18
CA ILE A 2 28.16 -3.66 24.22
C ILE A 2 28.00 -4.14 22.77
N ARG A 3 28.38 -5.39 22.48
CA ARG A 3 28.18 -6.03 21.17
C ARG A 3 26.73 -5.98 20.69
N TYR A 4 25.77 -6.24 21.59
CA TYR A 4 24.35 -6.15 21.25
C TYR A 4 24.00 -4.73 20.77
N TRP A 5 24.42 -3.71 21.52
CA TRP A 5 24.12 -2.31 21.17
C TRP A 5 24.83 -1.85 19.89
N VAL A 6 26.07 -2.28 19.65
CA VAL A 6 26.79 -1.97 18.39
C VAL A 6 26.04 -2.51 17.16
N ILE A 7 25.46 -3.72 17.27
CA ILE A 7 24.68 -4.31 16.17
C ILE A 7 23.34 -3.59 16.01
N HIS A 8 22.65 -3.33 17.12
CA HIS A 8 21.30 -2.75 17.10
C HIS A 8 21.29 -1.26 16.76
N SER A 9 22.39 -0.53 17.03
CA SER A 9 22.53 0.87 16.62
C SER A 9 22.62 1.06 15.10
N ILE A 10 22.87 0.00 14.35
CA ILE A 10 22.85 0.02 12.87
C ILE A 10 21.56 -0.61 12.35
N THR A 11 21.25 -1.84 12.80
CA THR A 11 20.12 -2.60 12.26
C THR A 11 18.75 -1.97 12.55
N ILE A 12 18.54 -1.36 13.73
CA ILE A 12 17.26 -0.72 14.05
C ILE A 12 17.02 0.54 13.19
N PRO A 13 17.95 1.52 13.11
CA PRO A 13 17.75 2.66 12.22
C PRO A 13 17.59 2.27 10.74
N SER A 14 18.34 1.25 10.27
CA SER A 14 18.17 0.75 8.91
C SER A 14 16.77 0.21 8.64
N LEU A 15 16.23 -0.63 9.53
CA LEU A 15 14.86 -1.16 9.41
C LEU A 15 13.82 -0.05 9.50
N PHE A 16 14.04 0.94 10.36
CA PHE A 16 13.14 2.09 10.50
C PHE A 16 13.08 2.92 9.22
N ILE A 17 14.25 3.26 8.63
CA ILE A 17 14.32 4.02 7.38
C ILE A 17 13.73 3.21 6.22
N ALA A 18 13.97 1.89 6.16
CA ALA A 18 13.36 1.03 5.15
C ALA A 18 11.83 1.06 5.23
N GLY A 19 11.25 0.94 6.43
CA GLY A 19 9.82 1.05 6.65
C GLY A 19 9.26 2.44 6.32
N TRP A 20 9.99 3.49 6.68
CA TRP A 20 9.64 4.87 6.31
C TRP A 20 9.58 5.05 4.79
N LEU A 21 10.63 4.62 4.08
CA LEU A 21 10.71 4.73 2.62
C LEU A 21 9.63 3.92 1.92
N PHE A 22 9.30 2.74 2.43
CA PHE A 22 8.21 1.90 1.90
C PHE A 22 6.87 2.64 1.84
N VAL A 23 6.57 3.48 2.83
CA VAL A 23 5.36 4.31 2.84
C VAL A 23 5.58 5.63 2.06
N SER A 24 6.68 6.34 2.32
CA SER A 24 6.90 7.69 1.79
C SER A 24 7.08 7.73 0.27
N THR A 25 7.52 6.64 -0.35
CA THR A 25 7.66 6.53 -1.81
C THR A 25 6.35 6.20 -2.52
N GLY A 26 5.30 5.85 -1.76
CA GLY A 26 4.03 5.37 -2.32
C GLY A 26 4.01 3.87 -2.64
N LEU A 27 5.13 3.15 -2.47
CA LEU A 27 5.23 1.72 -2.79
C LEU A 27 4.20 0.85 -2.06
N ALA A 28 3.82 1.22 -0.84
CA ALA A 28 2.75 0.53 -0.11
C ALA A 28 1.40 0.55 -0.85
N TYR A 29 1.04 1.67 -1.50
CA TYR A 29 -0.19 1.75 -2.30
C TYR A 29 -0.10 0.84 -3.51
N ASP A 30 1.06 0.83 -4.19
CA ASP A 30 1.27 0.06 -5.42
C ASP A 30 1.30 -1.46 -5.15
N VAL A 31 1.86 -1.91 -4.02
CA VAL A 31 1.93 -3.33 -3.64
C VAL A 31 0.58 -3.88 -3.21
N PHE A 32 -0.18 -3.11 -2.42
CA PHE A 32 -1.41 -3.60 -1.80
C PHE A 32 -2.70 -3.15 -2.53
N GLY A 33 -2.59 -2.26 -3.52
CA GLY A 33 -3.75 -1.73 -4.25
C GLY A 33 -4.70 -0.90 -3.37
N SER A 34 -4.21 -0.36 -2.24
CA SER A 34 -5.01 0.59 -1.47
C SER A 34 -5.13 1.88 -2.27
N PRO A 35 -6.33 2.47 -2.40
CA PRO A 35 -6.47 3.76 -3.07
C PRO A 35 -5.78 4.86 -2.26
N ARG A 36 -5.08 5.76 -2.96
CA ARG A 36 -4.60 7.03 -2.37
C ARG A 36 -5.79 7.94 -2.07
N PRO A 37 -5.62 9.00 -1.26
CA PRO A 37 -6.72 9.91 -0.89
C PRO A 37 -7.53 10.46 -2.07
N ASN A 38 -6.92 10.60 -3.24
CA ASN A 38 -7.54 11.11 -4.47
C ASN A 38 -8.00 10.00 -5.44
N GLU A 39 -7.91 8.72 -5.08
CA GLU A 39 -8.19 7.59 -5.97
C GLU A 39 -9.44 6.78 -5.54
N TYR A 40 -10.17 7.23 -4.52
CA TYR A 40 -11.39 6.54 -4.07
C TYR A 40 -12.53 6.60 -5.10
N PHE A 41 -12.61 7.71 -5.83
CA PHE A 41 -13.64 7.99 -6.84
C PHE A 41 -13.00 8.61 -8.07
N THR A 42 -13.59 8.35 -9.25
CA THR A 42 -13.17 9.00 -10.49
C THR A 42 -14.13 10.15 -10.81
N GLU A 43 -13.78 10.99 -11.79
CA GLU A 43 -14.68 12.07 -12.24
C GLU A 43 -16.02 11.52 -12.73
N SER A 44 -16.01 10.36 -13.38
CA SER A 44 -17.20 9.71 -13.94
C SER A 44 -17.95 8.79 -12.97
N ARG A 45 -17.29 8.30 -11.91
CA ARG A 45 -17.85 7.33 -10.96
C ARG A 45 -17.75 7.84 -9.53
N GLN A 46 -18.89 8.27 -8.99
CA GLN A 46 -19.07 8.67 -7.59
C GLN A 46 -19.74 7.58 -6.73
N ASP A 47 -20.08 6.43 -7.33
CA ASP A 47 -20.63 5.28 -6.62
C ASP A 47 -19.54 4.43 -5.96
N ILE A 48 -19.90 3.69 -4.90
CA ILE A 48 -18.98 2.80 -4.18
C ILE A 48 -18.58 1.61 -5.08
N PRO A 49 -17.28 1.27 -5.21
CA PRO A 49 -16.81 0.11 -6.00
C PRO A 49 -17.08 -1.22 -5.25
N LEU A 50 -18.35 -1.57 -5.07
CA LEU A 50 -18.75 -2.78 -4.37
C LEU A 50 -18.60 -4.02 -5.27
N ILE A 51 -17.93 -5.06 -4.76
CA ILE A 51 -17.83 -6.35 -5.44
C ILE A 51 -19.17 -7.09 -5.31
N THR A 52 -19.75 -7.46 -6.45
CA THR A 52 -21.11 -8.04 -6.53
C THR A 52 -21.11 -9.47 -7.06
N GLY A 53 -20.08 -9.88 -7.80
CA GLY A 53 -19.95 -11.21 -8.38
C GLY A 53 -18.77 -11.99 -7.81
N ARG A 54 -18.95 -13.29 -7.53
CA ARG A 54 -17.89 -14.16 -7.00
C ARG A 54 -16.86 -14.56 -8.06
N PHE A 55 -17.32 -14.97 -9.24
CA PHE A 55 -16.44 -15.59 -10.25
C PHE A 55 -15.71 -14.57 -11.13
N ASN A 56 -16.29 -13.38 -11.30
CA ASN A 56 -15.72 -12.29 -12.10
C ASN A 56 -15.16 -11.16 -11.24
N SER A 57 -14.91 -11.41 -9.94
CA SER A 57 -14.48 -10.38 -9.00
C SER A 57 -13.16 -9.72 -9.39
N LEU A 58 -12.22 -10.50 -9.98
CA LEU A 58 -10.94 -9.97 -10.43
C LEU A 58 -11.11 -8.97 -11.58
N GLU A 59 -11.96 -9.30 -12.56
CA GLU A 59 -12.29 -8.41 -13.67
C GLU A 59 -13.00 -7.15 -13.16
N GLN A 60 -13.93 -7.30 -12.22
CA GLN A 60 -14.63 -6.19 -11.58
C GLN A 60 -13.67 -5.22 -10.85
N VAL A 61 -12.70 -5.73 -10.09
CA VAL A 61 -11.65 -4.90 -9.46
C VAL A 61 -10.84 -4.17 -10.52
N ASN A 62 -10.40 -4.87 -11.58
CA ASN A 62 -9.63 -4.24 -12.66
C ASN A 62 -10.42 -3.14 -13.38
N GLU A 63 -11.73 -3.27 -13.53
CA GLU A 63 -12.58 -2.20 -14.07
C GLU A 63 -12.69 -0.99 -13.14
N PHE A 64 -12.68 -1.19 -11.83
CA PHE A 64 -12.72 -0.10 -10.86
C PHE A 64 -11.39 0.66 -10.73
N THR A 65 -10.27 0.01 -11.04
CA THR A 65 -8.91 0.56 -10.95
C THR A 65 -8.39 1.09 -12.30
N LYS A 66 -9.11 0.88 -13.41
CA LYS A 66 -8.85 1.53 -14.70
C LYS A 66 -9.10 3.03 -14.63
#